data_AF-A0A7C9AEP2-F1
#
_entry.id   AF-A0A7C9AEP2-F1
#
_cell.length_a   1.000
_cell.length_b   1.000
_cell.length_c   1.000
_cell.angle_alpha   90.00
_cell.angle_beta   90.00
_cell.angle_gamma   90.00
#
_symmetry.space_group_name_H-M   'P 1'
#
loop_
_entity.id
_entity.type
_entity.pdbx_description
1 polymer ?
#
loop_
_entity_poly.entity_id
_entity_poly.type
_entity_poly.pdbx_seq_one_letter_code
_entity_poly.pdbx_strand_id
1 'polypeptide(L)'
;MSFYAIIRSMTDQVTSEIVLSSDSLSLSHLKLVVAYNEALLRGRLTTSRDGIVQSKFLGSLRKRIEELLNYSQDVKTDLHTYFASGKWPDDKLRGEKCLLLLSWFLQWFSVPPPSVVQQALAKIKPKLKTSSSVPLLRLMLPRTHATVISEMSRSLLSA
;
A
#
# COMPACT_ATOMS: atom_id res chain seq x y z
N MET A 1 -12.54 18.64 2.74
CA MET A 1 -12.74 17.35 3.45
C MET A 1 -11.71 17.24 4.57
N SER A 2 -12.12 16.89 5.79
CA SER A 2 -11.19 16.57 6.89
C SER A 2 -10.65 15.13 6.74
N PHE A 3 -9.51 14.79 7.37
CA PHE A 3 -8.97 13.42 7.32
C PHE A 3 -9.95 12.37 7.86
N TYR A 4 -10.71 12.71 8.90
CA TYR A 4 -11.76 11.84 9.42
C TYR A 4 -12.90 11.64 8.42
N ALA A 5 -13.28 12.69 7.67
CA ALA A 5 -14.29 12.57 6.63
C ALA A 5 -13.80 11.71 5.46
N ILE A 6 -12.51 11.79 5.12
CA ILE A 6 -11.91 10.91 4.11
C ILE A 6 -11.95 9.45 4.57
N ILE A 7 -11.46 9.14 5.77
CA ILE A 7 -11.47 7.76 6.28
C ILE A 7 -12.89 7.23 6.41
N ARG A 8 -13.83 8.05 6.87
CA ARG A 8 -15.24 7.68 6.95
C ARG A 8 -15.78 7.35 5.57
N SER A 9 -15.55 8.20 4.57
CA SER A 9 -15.96 7.93 3.18
C SER A 9 -15.34 6.65 2.63
N MET A 10 -14.06 6.39 2.88
CA MET A 10 -13.41 5.14 2.49
C MET A 10 -14.03 3.92 3.19
N THR A 11 -14.37 4.05 4.47
CA THR A 11 -15.04 2.98 5.24
C THR A 11 -16.42 2.72 4.66
N ASP A 12 -17.20 3.77 4.42
CA ASP A 12 -18.56 3.70 3.88
C ASP A 12 -18.55 3.02 2.50
N GLN A 13 -17.54 3.27 1.65
CA GLN A 13 -17.39 2.60 0.35
C GLN A 13 -17.09 1.09 0.47
N VAL A 14 -16.38 0.67 1.52
CA VAL A 14 -16.05 -0.75 1.74
C VAL A 14 -17.23 -1.49 2.36
N THR A 15 -18.01 -0.82 3.22
CA THR A 15 -19.17 -1.42 3.91
C THR A 15 -20.46 -1.35 3.09
N SER A 16 -20.64 -0.33 2.25
CA SER A 16 -21.84 -0.14 1.41
C SER A 16 -21.93 -1.23 0.34
N GLU A 17 -23.13 -1.69 -0.01
CA GLU A 17 -23.34 -2.62 -1.13
C GLU A 17 -23.01 -1.99 -2.50
N ILE A 18 -23.07 -0.66 -2.60
CA ILE A 18 -22.80 0.10 -3.82
C ILE A 18 -21.43 0.78 -3.71
N VAL A 19 -20.54 0.49 -4.65
CA VAL A 19 -19.25 1.17 -4.79
C VAL A 19 -19.48 2.48 -5.53
N LEU A 20 -19.43 3.60 -4.80
CA LEU A 20 -19.39 4.92 -5.40
C LEU A 20 -17.99 5.18 -5.97
N SER A 21 -17.91 5.87 -7.12
CA SER A 21 -16.65 6.19 -7.80
C SER A 21 -15.59 6.68 -6.80
N SER A 22 -14.48 5.95 -6.74
CA SER A 22 -13.43 6.19 -5.76
C SER A 22 -12.58 7.39 -6.14
N ASP A 23 -12.58 8.40 -5.26
CA ASP A 23 -11.67 9.53 -5.36
C ASP A 23 -10.24 9.14 -4.92
N SER A 24 -9.39 8.81 -5.89
CA SER A 24 -7.96 8.53 -5.67
C SER A 24 -7.15 9.71 -5.10
N LEU A 25 -7.68 10.94 -5.17
CA LEU A 25 -7.03 12.14 -4.60
C LEU A 25 -7.05 12.08 -3.06
N SER A 26 -8.13 11.57 -2.49
CA SER A 26 -8.32 11.46 -1.05
C SER A 26 -7.24 10.61 -0.37
N LEU A 27 -6.84 9.49 -0.99
CA LEU A 27 -5.75 8.64 -0.49
C LEU A 27 -4.37 9.31 -0.63
N SER A 28 -4.16 10.05 -1.71
CA SER A 28 -2.91 10.80 -1.94
C SER A 28 -2.71 11.89 -0.89
N HIS A 29 -3.77 12.61 -0.51
CA HIS A 29 -3.73 13.62 0.55
C HIS A 29 -3.37 13.00 1.91
N LEU A 30 -3.95 11.85 2.25
CA LEU A 30 -3.62 11.13 3.49
C LEU A 30 -2.14 10.72 3.51
N LYS A 31 -1.64 10.18 2.39
CA LYS A 31 -0.25 9.75 2.27
C LYS A 31 0.73 10.90 2.38
N LEU A 32 0.42 12.05 1.77
CA LEU A 32 1.25 13.26 1.86
C LEU A 32 1.41 13.72 3.32
N VAL A 33 0.33 13.71 4.08
CA VAL A 33 0.33 14.18 5.47
C VAL A 33 1.10 13.23 6.39
N VAL A 34 0.97 11.91 6.16
CA VAL A 34 1.80 10.91 6.84
C VAL A 34 3.28 11.12 6.50
N ALA A 35 3.62 11.34 5.24
CA ALA A 35 5.00 11.57 4.82
C ALA A 35 5.60 12.87 5.39
N TYR A 36 4.82 13.94 5.42
CA TYR A 36 5.20 15.21 6.06
C TYR A 36 5.55 15.00 7.53
N ASN A 37 4.71 14.27 8.26
CA ASN A 37 4.95 14.02 9.68
C ASN A 37 6.14 13.08 9.92
N GLU A 38 6.35 12.08 9.06
CA GLU A 38 7.52 11.22 9.14
C GLU A 38 8.82 12.01 8.90
N ALA A 39 8.80 12.96 7.95
CA ALA A 39 9.92 13.87 7.72
C ALA A 39 10.16 14.80 8.91
N LEU A 40 9.08 15.32 9.52
CA LEU A 40 9.15 16.13 10.73
C LEU A 40 9.76 15.36 11.91
N LEU A 41 9.26 14.16 12.19
CA LEU A 41 9.74 13.29 13.28
C LEU A 41 11.21 12.87 13.10
N ARG A 42 11.65 12.70 11.85
CA ARG A 42 13.04 12.38 11.52
C ARG A 42 13.97 13.61 11.53
N GLY A 43 13.47 14.78 11.95
CA GLY A 43 14.24 16.03 11.98
C GLY A 43 14.62 16.54 10.58
N ARG A 44 13.98 16.04 9.52
CA ARG A 44 14.22 16.47 8.13
C ARG A 44 13.49 17.76 7.79
N LEU A 45 12.48 18.13 8.59
CA LEU A 45 11.77 19.40 8.49
C LEU A 45 11.94 20.16 9.81
N THR A 46 12.32 21.43 9.72
CA THR A 46 12.40 22.34 10.87
C THR A 46 11.05 23.02 11.05
N THR A 47 10.40 22.87 12.20
CA THR A 47 9.18 23.62 12.54
C THR A 47 9.42 24.49 13.76
N SER A 48 8.82 25.68 13.77
CA SER A 48 8.80 26.57 14.93
C SER A 48 7.95 25.98 16.05
N ARG A 49 8.59 25.31 17.02
CA ARG A 49 8.15 24.91 18.39
C ARG A 49 6.80 24.16 18.58
N ASP A 50 5.79 24.36 17.74
CA ASP A 50 4.54 23.61 17.66
C ASP A 50 4.36 23.11 16.21
N GLY A 51 4.54 21.80 16.00
CA GLY A 51 4.25 21.21 14.70
C GLY A 51 2.77 21.37 14.35
N ILE A 52 2.48 21.67 13.07
CA ILE A 52 1.11 21.90 12.55
C ILE A 52 0.16 20.73 12.86
N VAL A 53 0.68 19.50 13.01
CA VAL A 53 -0.12 18.31 13.30
C VAL A 53 0.55 17.44 14.36
N GLN A 54 -0.22 17.00 15.37
CA GLN A 54 0.26 16.10 16.41
C GLN A 54 0.65 14.73 15.84
N SER A 55 1.87 14.27 16.15
CA SER A 55 2.40 12.97 15.66
C SER A 55 1.54 11.77 16.07
N LYS A 56 0.98 11.80 17.29
CA LYS A 56 0.07 10.75 17.79
C LYS A 56 -1.18 10.63 16.94
N PHE A 57 -1.77 11.76 16.54
CA PHE A 57 -2.94 11.78 15.67
C PHE A 57 -2.66 11.11 14.32
N LEU A 58 -1.51 11.42 13.71
CA LEU A 58 -1.12 10.84 12.42
C LEU A 58 -0.70 9.37 12.50
N GLY A 59 -0.10 8.96 13.61
CA GLY A 59 0.09 7.54 13.91
C GLY A 59 -1.22 6.77 13.94
N SER A 60 -2.23 7.31 14.65
CA SER A 60 -3.59 6.73 14.67
C SER A 60 -4.26 6.74 13.30
N LEU A 61 -4.08 7.81 12.53
CA LEU A 61 -4.62 7.94 11.16
C LEU A 61 -4.05 6.85 10.24
N ARG A 62 -2.72 6.69 10.25
CA ARG A 62 -2.02 5.65 9.49
C ARG A 62 -2.53 4.26 9.87
N LYS A 63 -2.60 3.98 11.17
CA LYS A 63 -3.07 2.68 11.68
C LYS A 63 -4.47 2.36 11.16
N ARG A 64 -5.40 3.32 11.22
CA ARG A 64 -6.78 3.11 10.77
C ARG A 64 -6.89 2.85 9.26
N ILE A 65 -6.04 3.48 8.46
CA ILE A 65 -5.96 3.21 7.01
C ILE A 65 -5.40 1.80 6.78
N GLU A 66 -4.32 1.43 7.47
CA GLU A 66 -3.73 0.09 7.35
C GLU A 66 -4.71 -1.00 7.82
N GLU A 67 -5.49 -0.77 8.87
CA GLU A 67 -6.57 -1.67 9.31
C GLU A 67 -7.65 -1.82 8.25
N LEU A 68 -8.11 -0.72 7.63
CA LEU A 68 -9.09 -0.74 6.55
C LEU A 68 -8.57 -1.54 5.33
N LEU A 69 -7.31 -1.32 4.95
CA LEU A 69 -6.69 -2.03 3.81
C LEU A 69 -6.46 -3.51 4.09
N ASN A 70 -6.33 -3.90 5.36
CA ASN A 70 -6.17 -5.29 5.80
C ASN A 70 -7.51 -5.94 6.22
N TYR A 71 -8.64 -5.26 6.02
CA TYR A 71 -9.95 -5.74 6.45
C TYR A 71 -10.35 -7.05 5.78
N SER A 72 -10.04 -7.20 4.49
CA SER A 72 -10.39 -8.40 3.71
C SER A 72 -9.16 -9.26 3.43
N GLN A 73 -9.29 -10.56 3.70
CA GLN A 73 -8.29 -11.56 3.33
C GLN A 73 -8.24 -11.79 1.81
N ASP A 74 -9.33 -11.51 1.10
CA ASP A 74 -9.41 -11.65 -0.36
C ASP A 74 -8.43 -10.70 -1.07
N VAL A 75 -8.21 -9.51 -0.51
CA VAL A 75 -7.24 -8.54 -1.02
C VAL A 75 -5.83 -9.11 -1.02
N LYS A 76 -5.45 -9.94 -0.05
CA LYS A 76 -4.12 -10.59 -0.03
C LYS A 76 -3.99 -11.62 -1.14
N THR A 77 -5.03 -12.42 -1.36
CA THR A 77 -5.07 -13.41 -2.46
C THR A 77 -5.02 -12.72 -3.82
N ASP A 78 -5.75 -11.61 -3.96
CA ASP A 78 -5.80 -10.79 -5.16
C ASP A 78 -4.44 -10.10 -5.40
N LEU A 79 -3.76 -9.66 -4.34
CA LEU A 79 -2.40 -9.11 -4.40
C LEU A 79 -1.39 -10.16 -4.88
N HIS A 80 -1.45 -11.39 -4.38
CA HIS A 80 -0.60 -12.48 -4.85
C HIS A 80 -0.85 -12.77 -6.33
N THR A 81 -2.12 -12.84 -6.73
CA THR A 81 -2.51 -13.05 -8.13
C THR A 81 -2.01 -11.91 -9.02
N TYR A 82 -2.13 -10.66 -8.54
CA TYR A 82 -1.65 -9.47 -9.21
C TYR A 82 -0.13 -9.49 -9.40
N PHE A 83 0.64 -9.89 -8.39
CA PHE A 83 2.09 -10.00 -8.53
C PHE A 83 2.55 -11.15 -9.40
N ALA A 84 1.86 -12.29 -9.35
CA ALA A 84 2.21 -13.46 -10.14
C ALA A 84 1.85 -13.28 -11.63
N SER A 85 0.63 -12.84 -11.91
CA SER A 85 0.12 -12.73 -13.29
C SER A 85 0.39 -11.37 -13.94
N GLY A 86 0.61 -10.33 -13.14
CA GLY A 86 0.66 -8.94 -13.59
C GLY A 86 -0.67 -8.40 -14.12
N LYS A 87 -1.77 -9.12 -13.89
CA LYS A 87 -3.11 -8.74 -14.30
C LYS A 87 -3.94 -8.39 -13.07
N TRP A 88 -4.91 -7.50 -13.26
CA TRP A 88 -5.96 -7.29 -12.27
C TRP A 88 -6.75 -8.59 -12.08
N PRO A 89 -7.25 -8.87 -10.87
CA PRO A 89 -8.10 -10.03 -10.62
C PRO A 89 -9.36 -9.91 -11.51
N ASP A 90 -9.47 -10.77 -12.52
CA ASP A 90 -10.63 -10.84 -13.39
C ASP A 90 -11.54 -11.94 -12.86
N ASP A 91 -12.36 -11.59 -11.87
CA ASP A 91 -13.33 -12.51 -11.32
C ASP A 91 -14.66 -11.77 -11.21
N LYS A 92 -15.53 -12.02 -12.20
CA LYS A 92 -16.89 -11.45 -12.31
C LYS A 92 -17.75 -11.68 -11.06
N LEU A 93 -17.33 -12.58 -10.17
CA LEU A 93 -17.98 -12.95 -8.93
C LEU A 93 -17.46 -12.19 -7.70
N ARG A 94 -16.30 -11.53 -7.79
CA ARG A 94 -15.51 -11.07 -6.63
C ARG A 94 -15.80 -9.61 -6.21
N GLY A 95 -16.63 -8.91 -6.98
CA GLY A 95 -17.19 -7.59 -6.66
C GLY A 95 -16.21 -6.42 -6.83
N GLU A 96 -16.74 -5.27 -7.23
CA GLU A 96 -15.99 -4.01 -7.46
C GLU A 96 -15.18 -3.54 -6.24
N LYS A 97 -15.58 -3.98 -5.03
CA LYS A 97 -14.94 -3.66 -3.76
C LYS A 97 -13.53 -4.21 -3.62
N CYS A 98 -13.30 -5.45 -4.05
CA CYS A 98 -11.98 -6.07 -3.95
C CYS A 98 -10.97 -5.36 -4.84
N LEU A 99 -11.40 -4.98 -6.05
CA LEU A 99 -10.61 -4.17 -6.98
C LEU A 99 -10.30 -2.78 -6.41
N LEU A 100 -11.29 -2.16 -5.77
CA LEU A 100 -11.12 -0.87 -5.10
C LEU A 100 -10.08 -0.95 -3.98
N LEU A 101 -10.25 -1.89 -3.05
CA LEU A 101 -9.32 -2.10 -1.94
C LEU A 101 -7.91 -2.43 -2.43
N LEU A 102 -7.78 -3.26 -3.47
CA LEU A 102 -6.50 -3.55 -4.10
C LEU A 102 -5.87 -2.29 -4.67
N SER A 103 -6.64 -1.44 -5.37
CA SER A 103 -6.13 -0.17 -5.92
C SER A 103 -5.61 0.76 -4.82
N TRP A 104 -6.35 0.88 -3.71
CA TRP A 104 -5.92 1.68 -2.56
C TRP A 104 -4.70 1.08 -1.88
N PHE A 105 -4.63 -0.24 -1.75
CA PHE A 105 -3.47 -0.93 -1.19
C PHE A 105 -2.21 -0.63 -1.99
N LEU A 106 -2.27 -0.81 -3.31
CA LEU A 106 -1.15 -0.56 -4.22
C LEU A 106 -0.69 0.90 -4.13
N GLN A 107 -1.63 1.85 -4.11
CA GLN A 107 -1.33 3.28 -4.00
C GLN A 107 -0.76 3.64 -2.61
N TRP A 108 -1.33 3.12 -1.52
CA TRP A 108 -0.88 3.39 -0.15
C TRP A 108 0.56 2.93 0.07
N PHE A 109 0.88 1.70 -0.35
CA PHE A 109 2.21 1.11 -0.16
C PHE A 109 3.22 1.43 -1.26
N SER A 110 2.88 2.32 -2.21
CA SER A 110 3.74 2.69 -3.36
C SER A 110 4.20 1.47 -4.17
N VAL A 111 3.27 0.57 -4.44
CA VAL A 111 3.57 -0.63 -5.21
C VAL A 111 3.67 -0.24 -6.69
N PRO A 112 4.79 -0.54 -7.36
CA PRO A 112 4.98 -0.16 -8.75
C PRO A 112 4.17 -1.05 -9.68
N PRO A 113 4.02 -0.67 -10.96
CA PRO A 113 3.33 -1.49 -11.94
C PRO A 113 3.92 -2.91 -12.05
N PRO A 114 3.13 -3.91 -12.44
CA PRO A 114 3.58 -5.30 -12.43
C PRO A 114 4.78 -5.57 -13.33
N SER A 115 4.90 -4.85 -14.44
CA SER A 115 6.06 -4.95 -15.34
C SER A 115 7.37 -4.64 -14.62
N VAL A 116 7.38 -3.63 -13.75
CA VAL A 116 8.54 -3.24 -12.95
C VAL A 116 8.84 -4.31 -11.88
N VAL A 117 7.80 -4.83 -11.23
CA VAL A 117 7.93 -5.92 -10.25
C VAL A 117 8.51 -7.18 -10.90
N GLN A 118 7.95 -7.61 -12.04
CA GLN A 118 8.41 -8.78 -12.78
C GLN A 118 9.84 -8.62 -13.28
N GLN A 119 10.22 -7.43 -13.76
CA GLN A 119 11.60 -7.17 -14.17
C GLN A 119 12.57 -7.24 -12.99
N ALA A 120 12.18 -6.72 -11.82
CA ALA A 120 12.99 -6.83 -10.61
C ALA A 120 13.14 -8.29 -10.16
N LEU A 121 12.04 -9.06 -10.18
CA LEU A 121 12.05 -10.48 -9.84
C LEU A 121 12.93 -11.29 -10.80
N ALA A 122 12.82 -11.06 -12.11
CA ALA A 122 13.64 -11.74 -13.11
C ALA A 122 15.14 -11.51 -12.90
N LYS A 123 15.54 -10.31 -12.48
CA LYS A 123 16.94 -9.96 -12.17
C LYS A 123 17.45 -10.61 -10.89
N ILE A 124 16.56 -10.83 -9.91
CA ILE A 124 16.93 -11.35 -8.59
C ILE A 124 16.84 -12.88 -8.55
N LYS A 125 15.90 -13.51 -9.27
CA LYS A 125 15.69 -14.97 -9.36
C LYS A 125 16.98 -15.81 -9.51
N PRO A 126 17.93 -15.47 -10.41
CA PRO A 126 19.18 -16.24 -10.53
C PRO A 126 20.10 -16.12 -9.30
N LYS A 127 19.93 -15.10 -8.46
CA LYS A 127 20.79 -14.79 -7.29
C LYS A 127 20.24 -15.34 -5.96
N LEU A 128 19.08 -16.02 -5.97
CA LEU A 128 18.37 -16.48 -4.77
C LEU A 128 18.91 -17.77 -4.15
N LYS A 129 19.85 -18.47 -4.79
CA LYS A 129 20.30 -19.80 -4.36
C LYS A 129 20.96 -19.83 -2.97
N THR A 130 21.27 -18.67 -2.37
CA THR A 130 22.08 -18.61 -1.15
C THR A 130 21.61 -17.59 -0.12
N SER A 131 20.62 -16.73 -0.39
CA SER A 131 20.28 -15.61 0.52
C SER A 131 18.89 -15.01 0.32
N SER A 132 18.41 -14.31 1.36
CA SER A 132 17.17 -13.52 1.31
C SER A 132 17.22 -12.49 0.18
N SER A 133 16.16 -12.44 -0.62
CA SER A 133 15.99 -11.46 -1.71
C SER A 133 15.46 -10.11 -1.24
N VAL A 134 15.05 -9.99 0.03
CA VAL A 134 14.45 -8.76 0.60
C VAL A 134 15.36 -7.53 0.45
N PRO A 135 16.68 -7.59 0.76
CA PRO A 135 17.56 -6.43 0.58
C PRO A 135 17.65 -5.98 -0.89
N LEU A 136 17.73 -6.94 -1.82
CA LEU A 136 17.79 -6.65 -3.25
C LEU A 136 16.48 -6.05 -3.77
N LEU A 137 15.34 -6.57 -3.33
CA LEU A 137 14.03 -6.02 -3.65
C LEU A 137 13.88 -4.59 -3.10
N ARG A 138 14.39 -4.29 -1.90
CA ARG A 138 14.42 -2.92 -1.36
C ARG A 138 15.26 -1.96 -2.19
N LEU A 139 16.38 -2.43 -2.75
CA LEU A 139 17.20 -1.62 -3.64
C LEU A 139 16.51 -1.37 -4.99
N MET A 140 15.80 -2.36 -5.53
CA MET A 140 15.10 -2.23 -6.81
C MET A 140 13.78 -1.44 -6.71
N LEU A 141 13.12 -1.50 -5.55
CA LEU A 141 11.81 -0.90 -5.30
C LEU A 141 11.88 0.05 -4.08
N PRO A 142 12.70 1.11 -4.11
CA PRO A 142 13.01 1.93 -2.94
C PRO A 142 11.82 2.71 -2.38
N ARG A 143 10.77 2.91 -3.18
CA ARG A 143 9.55 3.61 -2.77
C ARG A 143 8.54 2.68 -2.12
N THR A 144 8.63 1.37 -2.36
CA THR A 144 7.67 0.38 -1.90
C THR A 144 7.89 0.07 -0.43
N HIS A 145 6.79 -0.01 0.33
CA HIS A 145 6.86 -0.25 1.76
C HIS A 145 7.50 -1.60 2.10
N ALA A 146 8.28 -1.64 3.18
CA ALA A 146 9.02 -2.82 3.60
C ALA A 146 8.13 -4.06 3.80
N THR A 147 6.91 -3.89 4.30
CA THR A 147 5.93 -4.98 4.48
C THR A 147 5.59 -5.67 3.16
N VAL A 148 5.32 -4.88 2.10
CA VAL A 148 4.97 -5.43 0.78
C VAL A 148 6.18 -6.13 0.15
N ILE A 149 7.39 -5.59 0.36
CA ILE A 149 8.61 -6.24 -0.13
C ILE A 149 8.81 -7.61 0.53
N SER A 150 8.56 -7.71 1.84
CA SER A 150 8.61 -8.99 2.55
C SER A 150 7.55 -9.97 2.04
N GLU A 151 6.33 -9.51 1.77
CA GLU A 151 5.24 -10.30 1.18
C GLU A 151 5.58 -10.80 -0.25
N MET A 152 6.11 -9.92 -1.11
CA MET A 152 6.59 -10.30 -2.44
C MET A 152 7.69 -11.37 -2.37
N SER A 153 8.66 -11.18 -1.47
CA SER A 153 9.72 -12.16 -1.24
C SER A 153 9.16 -13.52 -0.80
N ARG A 154 8.17 -13.53 0.08
CA ARG A 154 7.56 -14.78 0.58
C ARG A 154 6.71 -15.46 -0.47
N SER A 155 5.95 -14.72 -1.27
CA SER A 155 4.97 -15.31 -2.18
C SER A 155 5.51 -15.66 -3.56
N LEU A 156 6.53 -14.95 -4.04
CA LEU A 156 7.01 -15.09 -5.42
C LEU A 156 8.36 -15.79 -5.52
N LEU A 157 9.10 -15.85 -4.41
CA LEU A 157 10.48 -16.32 -4.38
C LEU A 157 10.72 -17.47 -3.40
N SER A 158 9.68 -17.92 -2.68
CA SER A 158 9.71 -19.18 -1.92
C SER A 158 9.37 -20.33 -2.86
N ALA A 159 10.39 -20.86 -3.53
CA ALA A 159 10.36 -22.15 -4.22
C ALA A 159 11.53 -22.99 -3.71
#